data_AF-S3A3S5-F1
#
_entry.id   AF-S3A3S5-F1
#
_cell.length_a   1.000
_cell.length_b   1.000
_cell.length_c   1.000
_cell.angle_alpha   90.00
_cell.angle_beta   90.00
_cell.angle_gamma   90.00
#
_symmetry.space_group_name_H-M   'P 1'
#
loop_
_entity.id
_entity.type
_entity.pdbx_description
1 polymer ?
#
loop_
_entity_poly.entity_id
_entity_poly.type
_entity_poly.pdbx_seq_one_letter_code
_entity_poly.pdbx_strand_id
1 'polypeptide(L)'
;MTETNFLRDPAGVQPLEDQLVFVSRADDPKVGYKGLIGPDWEVIGILNDDSEVGLTRTIDESTAAGTGFGVISYQYKAGAVTGQVEVLDENEVLDYIKWPESEVKDGTRIVVNSNKVAMLHVLTVNVNQDGTVSLRATREKATARVDEQGRGSAPKATTVTFGYRPDKQRAVFEERRFKIEEGKLVELDVRRFVKDADITKTAGKDTYQLGEGKPADETATPSGEAGSRTSVASNPSGASGTESH
;
A
#
# COMPACT_ATOMS: atom_id res chain seq x y z
N MET A 1 -30.71 -18.00 -19.91
CA MET A 1 -30.06 -16.98 -20.76
C MET A 1 -29.63 -15.88 -19.83
N THR A 2 -28.34 -15.88 -19.44
CA THR A 2 -27.33 -14.87 -19.84
C THR A 2 -27.74 -13.49 -19.34
N GLU A 3 -26.98 -12.83 -18.45
CA GLU A 3 -25.70 -12.21 -18.82
C GLU A 3 -24.63 -12.36 -17.73
N THR A 4 -23.51 -12.97 -18.11
CA THR A 4 -22.23 -12.79 -17.42
C THR A 4 -21.76 -11.37 -17.72
N ASN A 5 -21.90 -10.47 -16.76
CA ASN A 5 -21.36 -9.11 -16.86
C ASN A 5 -19.84 -9.17 -16.91
N PHE A 6 -19.28 -9.15 -18.13
CA PHE A 6 -17.89 -8.77 -18.36
C PHE A 6 -17.76 -7.29 -17.98
N LEU A 7 -17.38 -6.98 -16.74
CA LEU A 7 -17.00 -5.61 -16.36
C LEU A 7 -15.68 -5.26 -17.07
N ARG A 8 -15.78 -4.77 -18.30
CA ARG A 8 -14.74 -3.95 -18.91
C ARG A 8 -14.96 -2.54 -18.38
N ASP A 9 -14.00 -2.01 -17.64
CA ASP A 9 -13.97 -0.61 -17.25
C ASP A 9 -13.02 0.14 -18.20
N PRO A 10 -13.52 0.79 -19.26
CA PRO A 10 -12.67 1.56 -20.17
C PRO A 10 -12.00 2.76 -19.48
N ALA A 11 -12.45 3.20 -18.31
CA ALA A 11 -11.73 4.18 -17.49
C ALA A 11 -10.45 3.59 -16.86
N GLY A 12 -10.32 2.26 -16.82
CA GLY A 12 -9.10 1.56 -16.41
C GLY A 12 -8.00 1.53 -17.48
N VAL A 13 -8.29 1.94 -18.73
CA VAL A 13 -7.33 2.04 -19.84
C VAL A 13 -7.28 3.49 -20.29
N GLN A 14 -6.62 4.33 -19.49
CA GLN A 14 -6.41 5.74 -19.81
C GLN A 14 -4.92 6.02 -19.89
N PRO A 15 -4.47 6.79 -20.90
CA PRO A 15 -3.10 7.29 -20.92
C PRO A 15 -2.87 8.20 -19.70
N LEU A 16 -1.65 8.14 -19.18
CA LEU A 16 -1.19 9.07 -18.16
C LEU A 16 -0.96 10.44 -18.81
N GLU A 17 -1.44 11.49 -18.16
CA GLU A 17 -1.06 12.88 -18.45
C GLU A 17 0.28 13.20 -17.80
N ASP A 18 0.51 12.72 -16.58
CA ASP A 18 1.75 12.93 -15.84
C ASP A 18 2.04 11.76 -14.89
N GLN A 19 3.32 11.53 -14.64
CA GLN A 19 3.81 10.55 -13.69
C GLN A 19 4.99 11.11 -12.90
N LEU A 20 4.85 11.14 -11.58
CA LEU A 20 5.87 11.62 -10.66
C LEU A 20 6.20 10.55 -9.63
N VAL A 21 7.48 10.45 -9.28
CA VAL A 21 7.95 9.60 -8.19
C VAL A 21 8.64 10.49 -7.16
N PHE A 22 8.16 10.42 -5.93
CA PHE A 22 8.75 11.08 -4.77
C PHE A 22 9.38 10.04 -3.86
N VAL A 23 10.43 10.46 -3.16
CA VAL A 23 11.09 9.67 -2.13
C VAL A 23 11.20 10.45 -0.83
N SER A 24 11.22 9.75 0.29
CA SER A 24 11.45 10.37 1.60
C SER A 24 12.38 9.55 2.47
N ARG A 25 13.27 10.25 3.17
CA ARG A 25 14.20 9.68 4.15
C ARG A 25 13.61 9.67 5.57
N ALA A 26 12.52 10.42 5.80
CA ALA A 26 11.85 10.47 7.08
C ALA A 26 11.33 9.08 7.50
N ASP A 27 11.16 8.85 8.79
CA ASP A 27 10.69 7.57 9.31
C ASP A 27 9.18 7.36 9.16
N ASP A 28 8.40 8.45 9.08
CA ASP A 28 6.95 8.39 8.94
C ASP A 28 6.39 9.53 8.07
N PRO A 29 6.79 9.62 6.79
CA PRO A 29 6.36 10.70 5.92
C PRO A 29 4.88 10.58 5.57
N LYS A 30 4.14 11.68 5.69
CA LYS A 30 2.69 11.71 5.45
C LYS A 30 2.35 12.31 4.09
N VAL A 31 1.26 11.83 3.52
CA VAL A 31 0.62 12.42 2.33
C VAL A 31 -0.81 12.75 2.70
N GLY A 32 -1.23 13.99 2.45
CA GLY A 32 -2.62 14.39 2.71
C GLY A 32 -3.58 13.59 1.84
N TYR A 33 -4.80 13.36 2.32
CA TYR A 33 -5.84 12.58 1.61
C TYR A 33 -6.18 13.11 0.20
N LYS A 34 -5.80 14.34 -0.09
CA LYS A 34 -6.04 15.06 -1.34
C LYS A 34 -4.76 15.29 -2.16
N GLY A 35 -3.70 14.52 -1.88
CA GLY A 35 -2.42 14.67 -2.56
C GLY A 35 -1.59 15.87 -2.11
N LEU A 36 -1.81 16.38 -0.90
CA LEU A 36 -0.90 17.37 -0.31
C LEU A 36 0.40 16.65 0.08
N ILE A 37 1.46 16.93 -0.68
CA ILE A 37 2.79 16.36 -0.47
C ILE A 37 3.58 17.34 0.41
N GLY A 38 4.02 16.87 1.58
CA GLY A 38 4.79 17.66 2.54
C GLY A 38 6.26 17.85 2.13
N PRO A 39 7.01 18.72 2.84
CA PRO A 39 8.40 19.04 2.53
C PRO A 39 9.38 17.86 2.75
N ASP A 40 8.96 16.82 3.46
CA ASP A 40 9.77 15.62 3.69
C ASP A 40 9.88 14.71 2.45
N TRP A 41 9.16 15.05 1.37
CA TRP A 41 9.18 14.34 0.11
C TRP A 41 9.98 15.11 -0.94
N GLU A 42 10.94 14.42 -1.54
CA GLU A 42 11.79 14.93 -2.63
C GLU A 42 11.38 14.23 -3.92
N VAL A 43 11.25 14.98 -5.02
CA VAL A 43 11.07 14.37 -6.34
C VAL A 43 12.34 13.58 -6.68
N ILE A 44 12.19 12.34 -7.14
CA ILE A 44 13.37 11.51 -7.47
C ILE A 44 14.16 12.06 -8.64
N GLY A 45 13.48 12.78 -9.53
CA GLY A 45 14.04 13.37 -10.73
C GLY A 45 13.02 13.46 -11.86
N ILE A 46 13.48 13.86 -13.03
CA ILE A 46 12.73 13.90 -14.29
C ILE A 46 12.71 12.48 -14.85
N LEU A 47 11.52 11.92 -15.00
CA LEU A 47 11.35 10.59 -15.59
C LEU A 47 11.58 10.66 -17.09
N ASN A 48 12.11 9.58 -17.67
CA ASN A 48 12.18 9.45 -19.12
C ASN A 48 10.77 9.37 -19.73
N ASP A 49 10.51 9.98 -20.89
CA ASP A 49 9.15 10.07 -21.48
C ASP A 49 8.52 8.68 -21.75
N ASP A 50 9.35 7.68 -22.01
CA ASP A 50 8.96 6.27 -22.19
C ASP A 50 9.16 5.41 -20.92
N SER A 51 9.48 6.02 -19.78
CA SER A 51 9.73 5.30 -18.52
C SER A 51 8.45 4.62 -18.03
N GLU A 52 8.38 3.30 -18.16
CA GLU A 52 7.42 2.53 -17.40
C GLU A 52 7.86 2.48 -15.93
N VAL A 53 7.08 3.06 -15.00
CA VAL A 53 7.20 2.71 -13.58
C VAL A 53 6.73 1.28 -13.39
N GLY A 54 7.66 0.34 -13.62
CA GLY A 54 7.41 -1.08 -13.52
C GLY A 54 7.16 -1.46 -12.06
N LEU A 55 6.10 -2.24 -11.81
CA LEU A 55 5.87 -2.90 -10.53
C LEU A 55 5.76 -4.39 -10.78
N THR A 56 6.69 -5.15 -10.23
CA THR A 56 6.68 -6.61 -10.30
C THR A 56 6.33 -7.18 -8.93
N ARG A 57 5.40 -8.14 -8.91
CA ARG A 57 5.10 -8.96 -7.74
C ARG A 57 5.31 -10.42 -8.12
N THR A 58 6.23 -11.08 -7.44
CA THR A 58 6.49 -12.50 -7.64
C THR A 58 5.59 -13.34 -6.72
N ILE A 59 5.14 -14.48 -7.23
CA ILE A 59 4.47 -15.53 -6.45
C ILE A 59 5.28 -16.81 -6.67
N ASP A 60 5.81 -17.37 -5.59
CA ASP A 60 6.56 -18.61 -5.65
C ASP A 60 5.60 -19.80 -5.63
N GLU A 61 5.66 -20.64 -6.65
CA GLU A 61 4.85 -21.85 -6.78
C GLU A 61 5.65 -23.09 -6.44
N SER A 62 5.09 -23.96 -5.59
CA SER A 62 5.60 -25.29 -5.29
C SER A 62 4.54 -26.33 -5.59
N THR A 63 4.94 -27.40 -6.28
CA THR A 63 4.05 -28.51 -6.62
C THR A 63 4.48 -29.79 -5.90
N ALA A 64 3.50 -30.57 -5.44
CA ALA A 64 3.73 -31.95 -5.01
C ALA A 64 3.20 -32.89 -6.09
N ALA A 65 4.03 -33.80 -6.56
CA ALA A 65 3.65 -34.80 -7.57
C ALA A 65 3.54 -36.19 -6.94
N GLY A 66 2.45 -36.89 -7.24
CA GLY A 66 2.26 -38.30 -6.90
C GLY A 66 2.70 -39.19 -8.06
N THR A 67 3.47 -40.24 -7.76
CA THR A 67 3.87 -41.25 -8.76
C THR A 67 2.62 -41.85 -9.41
N GLY A 68 2.48 -41.70 -10.73
CA GLY A 68 1.31 -42.20 -11.50
C GLY A 68 0.10 -41.27 -11.54
N PHE A 69 0.08 -40.17 -10.77
CA PHE A 69 -1.05 -39.23 -10.69
C PHE A 69 -0.71 -37.80 -11.13
N GLY A 70 0.56 -37.50 -11.38
CA GLY A 70 1.00 -36.16 -11.79
C GLY A 70 1.01 -35.17 -10.62
N VAL A 71 0.85 -33.87 -10.89
CA VAL A 71 0.79 -32.84 -9.85
C VAL A 71 -0.53 -32.97 -9.08
N ILE A 72 -0.43 -33.25 -7.78
CA ILE A 72 -1.57 -33.49 -6.89
C ILE A 72 -1.84 -32.33 -5.92
N SER A 73 -0.89 -31.40 -5.75
CA SER A 73 -1.13 -30.16 -4.99
C SER A 73 -0.28 -29.00 -5.47
N TYR A 74 -0.83 -27.79 -5.36
CA TYR A 74 -0.13 -26.52 -5.54
C TYR A 74 -0.03 -25.79 -4.19
N GLN A 75 1.12 -25.17 -3.94
CA GLN A 75 1.34 -24.25 -2.83
C GLN A 75 1.92 -22.95 -3.37
N TYR A 76 1.35 -21.82 -2.94
CA TYR A 76 1.81 -20.49 -3.35
C TYR A 76 2.35 -19.72 -2.15
N LYS A 77 3.49 -19.05 -2.33
CA LYS A 77 4.07 -18.13 -1.34
C LYS A 77 4.26 -16.75 -1.95
N ALA A 78 4.11 -15.70 -1.15
CA ALA A 78 4.39 -14.35 -1.59
C ALA A 78 5.90 -14.19 -1.82
N GLY A 79 6.29 -13.87 -3.05
CA GLY A 79 7.67 -13.55 -3.42
C GLY A 79 7.97 -12.06 -3.27
N ALA A 80 9.09 -11.63 -3.85
CA ALA A 80 9.53 -10.23 -3.79
C ALA A 80 8.56 -9.29 -4.52
N VAL A 81 8.47 -8.06 -4.02
CA VAL A 81 7.80 -6.95 -4.72
C VAL A 81 8.87 -5.93 -5.05
N THR A 82 9.06 -5.65 -6.33
CA THR A 82 10.09 -4.74 -6.82
C THR A 82 9.49 -3.70 -7.75
N GLY A 83 10.10 -2.52 -7.79
CA GLY A 83 9.75 -1.48 -8.73
C GLY A 83 10.96 -0.95 -9.46
N GLN A 84 10.76 -0.34 -10.61
CA GLN A 84 11.82 0.28 -11.39
C GLN A 84 11.35 1.63 -11.93
N VAL A 85 12.27 2.57 -12.02
CA VAL A 85 12.05 3.87 -12.65
C VAL A 85 13.32 4.32 -13.38
N GLU A 86 13.14 5.00 -14.51
CA GLU A 86 14.21 5.56 -15.31
C GLU A 86 14.25 7.09 -15.14
N VAL A 87 15.37 7.59 -14.61
CA VAL A 87 15.54 9.01 -14.24
C VAL A 87 16.61 9.65 -15.13
N LEU A 88 16.31 10.80 -15.74
CA LEU A 88 17.18 11.48 -16.69
C LEU A 88 18.16 12.47 -16.06
N ASP A 89 17.82 13.06 -14.91
CA ASP A 89 18.65 14.05 -14.22
C ASP A 89 19.59 13.41 -13.19
N GLU A 90 20.78 13.99 -13.03
CA GLU A 90 21.64 13.70 -11.89
C GLU A 90 21.34 14.71 -10.78
N ASN A 91 20.91 14.23 -9.62
CA ASN A 91 20.54 15.05 -8.46
C ASN A 91 21.01 14.42 -7.14
N GLU A 92 20.82 15.14 -6.03
CA GLU A 92 21.25 14.70 -4.69
C GLU A 92 20.55 13.41 -4.23
N VAL A 93 19.32 13.16 -4.68
CA VAL A 93 18.58 11.93 -4.39
C VAL A 93 19.29 10.73 -5.02
N LEU A 94 19.62 10.80 -6.32
CA LEU A 94 20.36 9.74 -7.00
C LEU A 94 21.75 9.56 -6.41
N ASP A 95 22.41 10.65 -6.00
CA ASP A 95 23.70 10.60 -5.34
C ASP A 95 23.65 9.86 -4.00
N TYR A 96 22.59 10.09 -3.21
CA TYR A 96 22.33 9.33 -1.98
C TYR A 96 22.02 7.86 -2.27
N ILE A 97 21.23 7.55 -3.30
CA ILE A 97 20.92 6.16 -3.67
C ILE A 97 22.18 5.41 -4.08
N LYS A 98 23.07 6.04 -4.85
CA LYS A 98 24.35 5.45 -5.28
C LYS A 98 25.30 5.27 -4.09
N TRP A 99 25.38 6.28 -3.23
CA TRP A 99 26.41 6.38 -2.20
C TRP A 99 25.82 6.87 -0.87
N PRO A 100 25.05 6.02 -0.16
CA PRO A 100 24.27 6.43 1.01
C PRO A 100 25.14 6.85 2.20
N GLU A 101 26.39 6.41 2.25
CA GLU A 101 27.38 6.77 3.28
C GLU A 101 28.42 7.77 2.76
N SER A 102 28.14 8.49 1.66
CA SER A 102 29.03 9.56 1.22
C SER A 102 28.99 10.75 2.17
N GLU A 103 30.14 11.37 2.40
CA GLU A 103 30.29 12.49 3.32
C GLU A 103 30.96 13.66 2.62
N VAL A 104 30.66 14.89 3.04
CA VAL A 104 31.36 16.09 2.56
C VAL A 104 32.29 16.57 3.67
N LYS A 105 33.59 16.63 3.36
CA LYS A 105 34.62 17.13 4.26
C LYS A 105 35.43 18.21 3.55
N ASP A 106 35.48 19.40 4.15
CA ASP A 106 36.21 20.56 3.61
C ASP A 106 35.85 20.88 2.14
N GLY A 107 34.55 20.76 1.79
CA GLY A 107 34.05 20.98 0.43
C GLY A 107 34.35 19.85 -0.56
N THR A 108 35.02 18.79 -0.12
CA THR A 108 35.30 17.60 -0.93
C THR A 108 34.31 16.48 -0.58
N ARG A 109 33.60 15.96 -1.59
CA ARG A 109 32.74 14.78 -1.43
C ARG A 109 33.60 13.52 -1.40
N ILE A 110 33.57 12.82 -0.28
CA ILE A 110 34.18 11.50 -0.08
C ILE A 110 33.11 10.46 -0.35
N VAL A 111 33.28 9.72 -1.44
CA VAL A 111 32.39 8.61 -1.81
C VAL A 111 32.89 7.33 -1.16
N VAL A 112 32.05 6.71 -0.33
CA VAL A 112 32.37 5.47 0.39
C VAL A 112 31.77 4.29 -0.35
N ASN A 113 32.62 3.33 -0.73
CA ASN A 113 32.18 2.05 -1.24
C ASN A 113 31.87 1.11 -0.06
N SER A 114 30.59 1.01 0.31
CA SER A 114 30.13 0.15 1.40
C SER A 114 29.06 -0.84 0.92
N ASN A 115 28.69 -1.77 1.80
CA ASN A 115 27.62 -2.72 1.56
C ASN A 115 26.23 -2.18 1.98
N LYS A 116 26.13 -0.89 2.32
CA LYS A 116 24.86 -0.27 2.69
C LYS A 116 24.06 0.08 1.44
N VAL A 117 22.75 -0.13 1.55
CA VAL A 117 21.78 0.22 0.51
C VAL A 117 20.92 1.36 1.03
N ALA A 118 20.56 2.31 0.16
CA ALA A 118 19.67 3.39 0.52
C ALA A 118 18.29 2.85 0.91
N MET A 119 17.72 3.41 1.98
CA MET A 119 16.40 3.05 2.51
C MET A 119 15.49 4.28 2.43
N LEU A 120 14.41 4.20 1.66
CA LEU A 120 13.53 5.33 1.34
C LEU A 120 12.06 4.91 1.34
N HIS A 121 11.16 5.78 1.80
CA HIS A 121 9.75 5.68 1.40
C HIS A 121 9.60 6.13 -0.04
N VAL A 122 8.70 5.50 -0.78
CA VAL A 122 8.42 5.84 -2.18
C VAL A 122 6.95 6.19 -2.32
N LEU A 123 6.67 7.29 -3.02
CA LEU A 123 5.34 7.72 -3.42
C LEU A 123 5.30 7.86 -4.94
N THR A 124 4.48 7.04 -5.59
CA THR A 124 4.15 7.20 -7.01
C THR A 124 2.86 7.99 -7.13
N VAL A 125 2.87 9.01 -7.98
CA VAL A 125 1.72 9.83 -8.34
C VAL A 125 1.50 9.68 -9.84
N ASN A 126 0.32 9.20 -10.23
CA ASN A 126 -0.09 9.20 -11.63
C ASN A 126 -1.31 10.10 -11.79
N VAL A 127 -1.24 10.98 -12.77
CA VAL A 127 -2.35 11.84 -13.19
C VAL A 127 -2.81 11.33 -14.55
N ASN A 128 -4.08 10.98 -14.66
CA ASN A 128 -4.71 10.57 -15.91
C ASN A 128 -5.25 11.82 -16.64
N GLN A 129 -5.38 11.73 -17.97
CA GLN A 129 -5.93 12.82 -18.80
C GLN A 129 -7.36 13.25 -18.44
N ASP A 130 -8.11 12.42 -17.70
CA ASP A 130 -9.46 12.75 -17.22
C ASP A 130 -9.47 13.51 -15.88
N GLY A 131 -8.29 13.89 -15.39
CA GLY A 131 -8.09 14.56 -14.10
C GLY A 131 -8.14 13.62 -12.90
N THR A 132 -8.20 12.31 -13.10
CA THR A 132 -8.08 11.32 -12.02
C THR A 132 -6.63 11.23 -11.56
N VAL A 133 -6.39 11.42 -10.26
CA VAL A 133 -5.09 11.26 -9.63
C VAL A 133 -5.08 9.97 -8.82
N SER A 134 -4.02 9.18 -8.97
CA SER A 134 -3.74 8.02 -8.15
C SER A 134 -2.42 8.16 -7.41
N LEU A 135 -2.45 7.89 -6.11
CA LEU A 135 -1.31 7.91 -5.21
C LEU A 135 -1.05 6.50 -4.72
N ARG A 136 0.22 6.08 -4.71
CA ARG A 136 0.68 4.83 -4.09
C ARG A 136 1.90 5.13 -3.23
N ALA A 137 1.77 4.97 -1.92
CA ALA A 137 2.85 5.18 -0.97
C ALA A 137 3.29 3.85 -0.33
N THR A 138 4.58 3.69 -0.06
CA THR A 138 5.09 2.51 0.68
C THR A 138 4.81 2.63 2.18
N ARG A 139 4.40 1.52 2.81
CA ARG A 139 4.19 1.47 4.27
C ARG A 139 5.50 1.40 5.05
N GLU A 140 6.51 0.75 4.47
CA GLU A 140 7.85 0.60 5.03
C GLU A 140 8.89 1.17 4.06
N LYS A 141 10.09 1.51 4.56
CA LYS A 141 11.20 1.93 3.71
C LYS A 141 11.58 0.80 2.74
N ALA A 142 11.57 1.12 1.46
CA ALA A 142 12.08 0.29 0.38
C ALA A 142 13.60 0.41 0.27
N THR A 143 14.28 -0.65 -0.15
CA THR A 143 15.67 -0.54 -0.60
C THR A 143 15.69 0.14 -1.97
N ALA A 144 16.57 1.11 -2.19
CA ALA A 144 16.80 1.73 -3.49
C ALA A 144 18.23 1.48 -3.94
N ARG A 145 18.41 1.11 -5.21
CA ARG A 145 19.72 0.88 -5.84
C ARG A 145 19.75 1.44 -7.26
N VAL A 146 20.91 1.91 -7.69
CA VAL A 146 21.17 2.22 -9.11
C VAL A 146 21.80 0.99 -9.75
N ASP A 147 21.15 0.49 -10.81
CA ASP A 147 21.57 -0.74 -11.50
C ASP A 147 22.44 -0.44 -12.71
N GLU A 148 22.07 0.58 -13.46
CA GLU A 148 22.81 1.06 -14.62
C GLU A 148 22.83 2.58 -14.61
N GLN A 149 24.01 3.15 -14.82
CA GLN A 149 24.18 4.59 -15.00
C GLN A 149 24.50 4.86 -16.46
N GLY A 150 23.52 5.42 -17.17
CA GLY A 150 23.75 5.94 -18.51
C GLY A 150 24.70 7.14 -18.48
N ARG A 151 25.85 7.05 -19.14
CA ARG A 151 26.69 8.20 -19.49
C ARG A 151 26.94 8.24 -20.99
N GLY A 152 26.84 9.43 -21.58
CA GLY A 152 27.00 9.65 -23.02
C GLY A 152 26.91 11.13 -23.39
N SER A 153 27.14 11.45 -24.66
CA SER A 153 26.97 12.80 -25.21
C SER A 153 25.50 13.21 -25.36
N ALA A 154 24.58 12.25 -25.35
CA ALA A 154 23.13 12.47 -25.22
C ALA A 154 22.67 12.07 -23.80
N PRO A 155 21.58 12.67 -23.29
CA PRO A 155 20.97 12.24 -22.03
C PRO A 155 20.67 10.75 -22.07
N LYS A 156 21.11 10.02 -21.05
CA LYS A 156 20.79 8.61 -20.87
C LYS A 156 20.19 8.44 -19.48
N ALA A 157 19.12 7.67 -19.39
CA ALA A 157 18.48 7.40 -18.12
C ALA A 157 19.40 6.61 -17.18
N THR A 158 19.25 6.88 -15.90
CA THR A 158 19.75 6.08 -14.80
C THR A 158 18.61 5.22 -14.28
N THR A 159 18.81 3.91 -14.26
CA THR A 159 17.80 2.97 -13.77
C THR A 159 17.91 2.82 -12.26
N VAL A 160 16.83 3.16 -11.57
CA VAL A 160 16.69 2.97 -10.12
C VAL A 160 15.73 1.80 -9.87
N THR A 161 16.19 0.82 -9.10
CA THR A 161 15.37 -0.31 -8.67
C THR A 161 15.04 -0.23 -7.20
N PHE A 162 13.76 -0.41 -6.88
CA PHE A 162 13.23 -0.49 -5.53
C PHE A 162 12.90 -1.94 -5.14
N GLY A 163 13.26 -2.29 -3.91
CA GLY A 163 12.83 -3.52 -3.24
C GLY A 163 11.86 -3.19 -2.12
N TYR A 164 10.57 -3.44 -2.35
CA TYR A 164 9.50 -3.13 -1.41
C TYR A 164 9.35 -4.23 -0.36
N ARG A 165 9.01 -3.82 0.87
CA ARG A 165 8.85 -4.74 1.99
C ARG A 165 7.44 -4.64 2.57
N PRO A 166 6.84 -5.77 2.96
CA PRO A 166 5.60 -5.75 3.70
C PRO A 166 5.82 -5.26 5.13
N ASP A 167 4.82 -4.60 5.69
CA ASP A 167 4.75 -4.29 7.12
C ASP A 167 4.34 -5.51 7.96
N LYS A 168 4.10 -5.30 9.26
CA LYS A 168 3.64 -6.35 10.19
C LYS A 168 2.30 -6.98 9.81
N GLN A 169 1.47 -6.29 9.02
CA GLN A 169 0.17 -6.75 8.53
C GLN A 169 0.27 -7.40 7.14
N ARG A 170 1.48 -7.55 6.59
CA ARG A 170 1.76 -8.03 5.22
C ARG A 170 1.33 -7.08 4.10
N ALA A 171 1.03 -5.83 4.43
CA ALA A 171 0.68 -4.81 3.46
C ALA A 171 1.94 -4.06 2.99
N VAL A 172 2.05 -3.81 1.69
CA VAL A 172 3.23 -3.19 1.08
C VAL A 172 2.99 -1.71 0.78
N PHE A 173 1.78 -1.39 0.29
CA PHE A 173 1.40 -0.05 -0.14
C PHE A 173 0.08 0.39 0.47
N GLU A 174 -0.08 1.71 0.54
CA GLU A 174 -1.38 2.37 0.66
C GLU A 174 -1.68 3.10 -0.66
N GLU A 175 -2.88 2.89 -1.20
CA GLU A 175 -3.33 3.52 -2.45
C GLU A 175 -4.54 4.41 -2.22
N ARG A 176 -4.57 5.55 -2.91
CA ARG A 176 -5.72 6.45 -2.91
C ARG A 176 -5.95 7.04 -4.29
N ARG A 177 -7.21 7.25 -4.65
CA ARG A 177 -7.60 7.91 -5.91
C ARG A 177 -8.62 9.02 -5.63
N PHE A 178 -8.53 10.10 -6.38
CA PHE A 178 -9.48 11.22 -6.35
C PHE A 178 -9.51 11.90 -7.73
N LYS A 179 -10.50 12.76 -7.99
CA LYS A 179 -10.63 13.47 -9.27
C LYS A 179 -10.51 14.97 -9.07
N ILE A 180 -9.88 15.64 -10.04
CA ILE A 180 -9.80 17.10 -10.13
C ILE A 180 -10.72 17.54 -11.26
N GLU A 181 -11.80 18.27 -10.94
CA GLU A 181 -12.74 18.82 -11.91
C GLU A 181 -12.75 20.36 -11.78
N GLU A 182 -12.43 21.08 -12.86
CA GLU A 182 -12.42 22.56 -12.88
C GLU A 182 -11.56 23.20 -11.76
N GLY A 183 -10.45 22.56 -11.39
CA GLY A 183 -9.59 23.00 -10.28
C GLY A 183 -10.17 22.75 -8.89
N LYS A 184 -11.33 22.09 -8.79
CA LYS A 184 -11.97 21.66 -7.54
C LYS A 184 -11.84 20.15 -7.40
N LEU A 185 -11.50 19.73 -6.18
CA LEU A 185 -11.32 18.32 -5.89
C LEU A 185 -12.67 17.66 -5.59
N VAL A 186 -13.00 16.63 -6.36
CA VAL A 186 -14.19 15.79 -6.19
C VAL A 186 -13.75 14.42 -5.72
N GLU A 187 -14.24 14.01 -4.54
CA GLU A 187 -14.00 12.64 -4.07
C GLU A 187 -14.76 11.68 -4.98
N LEU A 188 -14.05 10.67 -5.50
CA LEU A 188 -14.69 9.61 -6.28
C LEU A 188 -15.64 8.86 -5.35
N ASP A 189 -16.92 9.03 -5.60
CA ASP A 189 -17.99 8.45 -4.79
C ASP A 189 -17.86 6.92 -4.74
N VAL A 190 -17.71 6.34 -3.55
CA VAL A 190 -17.64 4.89 -3.35
C VAL A 190 -19.06 4.33 -3.45
N ARG A 191 -19.56 4.22 -4.69
CA ARG A 191 -20.97 3.92 -4.96
C ARG A 191 -21.44 2.51 -4.58
N ARG A 192 -20.51 1.56 -4.47
CA ARG A 192 -20.85 0.13 -4.34
C ARG A 192 -20.52 -0.48 -2.98
N PHE A 193 -19.62 0.14 -2.23
CA PHE A 193 -19.27 -0.29 -0.88
C PHE A 193 -19.86 0.72 0.09
N VAL A 194 -20.95 0.32 0.74
CA VAL A 194 -21.58 1.06 1.83
C VAL A 194 -21.25 0.39 3.15
N LYS A 195 -21.51 1.05 4.28
CA LYS A 195 -21.36 0.38 5.58
C LYS A 195 -22.31 -0.82 5.62
N ASP A 196 -21.89 -1.90 6.29
CA ASP A 196 -22.74 -3.08 6.47
C ASP A 196 -24.11 -2.72 7.07
N ALA A 197 -24.13 -1.76 8.00
CA ALA A 197 -25.34 -1.21 8.62
C ALA A 197 -26.33 -0.61 7.60
N ASP A 198 -25.85 -0.09 6.47
CA ASP A 198 -26.71 0.48 5.42
C ASP A 198 -27.29 -0.63 4.51
N ILE A 199 -26.62 -1.79 4.46
CA ILE A 199 -27.15 -3.01 3.81
C ILE A 199 -28.20 -3.65 4.71
N THR A 200 -27.91 -3.87 6.00
CA THR A 200 -28.85 -4.51 6.94
C THR A 200 -30.11 -3.69 7.21
N LYS A 201 -30.06 -2.36 7.09
CA LYS A 201 -31.26 -1.50 7.16
C LYS A 201 -32.20 -1.64 5.96
N THR A 202 -31.68 -2.07 4.81
CA THR A 202 -32.41 -2.06 3.52
C THR A 202 -32.73 -3.47 3.02
N ALA A 203 -31.94 -4.45 3.44
CA ALA A 203 -32.08 -5.82 3.02
C ALA A 203 -32.95 -6.63 3.99
N GLY A 204 -33.96 -7.31 3.45
CA GLY A 204 -34.70 -8.33 4.18
C GLY A 204 -33.85 -9.59 4.46
N LYS A 205 -34.50 -10.73 4.71
CA LYS A 205 -33.88 -12.01 5.11
C LYS A 205 -32.88 -12.65 4.12
N ASP A 206 -32.56 -11.99 3.01
CA ASP A 206 -31.74 -12.52 1.92
C ASP A 206 -30.35 -11.83 1.83
N THR A 207 -29.70 -11.59 2.96
CA THR A 207 -28.29 -11.17 3.00
C THR A 207 -27.38 -12.38 3.23
N TYR A 208 -26.24 -12.40 2.54
CA TYR A 208 -25.24 -13.46 2.66
C TYR A 208 -23.89 -12.86 3.11
N GLN A 209 -23.48 -13.20 4.33
CA GLN A 209 -22.20 -12.78 4.90
C GLN A 209 -21.12 -13.81 4.58
N LEU A 210 -19.97 -13.34 4.10
CA LEU A 210 -18.79 -14.18 3.86
C LEU A 210 -17.96 -14.30 5.15
N GLY A 211 -17.83 -15.52 5.69
CA GLY A 211 -17.06 -15.82 6.90
C GLY A 211 -17.83 -15.67 8.22
N GLU A 212 -17.17 -15.93 9.36
CA GLU A 212 -17.81 -15.95 10.70
C GLU A 212 -18.02 -14.54 11.31
N GLY A 213 -17.61 -13.47 10.64
CA GLY A 213 -17.76 -12.10 11.14
C GLY A 213 -19.20 -11.63 11.07
N LYS A 214 -19.80 -11.23 12.19
CA LYS A 214 -21.11 -10.57 12.18
C LYS A 214 -20.98 -9.11 11.74
N PRO A 215 -21.88 -8.61 10.88
CA PRO A 215 -21.90 -7.18 10.54
C PRO A 215 -22.15 -6.36 11.81
N ALA A 216 -21.38 -5.29 12.00
CA ALA A 216 -21.47 -4.47 13.20
C ALA A 216 -22.72 -3.57 13.15
N ASP A 217 -23.68 -3.80 14.05
CA ASP A 217 -24.73 -2.83 14.33
C ASP A 217 -24.14 -1.65 15.10
N GLU A 218 -24.27 -0.44 14.54
CA GLU A 218 -23.95 0.79 15.27
C GLU A 218 -24.89 0.91 16.48
N THR A 219 -24.40 0.60 17.68
CA THR A 219 -24.67 1.32 18.93
C THR A 219 -23.72 0.85 20.03
N ALA A 220 -22.52 1.43 20.06
CA ALA A 220 -21.70 1.47 21.27
C ALA A 220 -21.57 2.94 21.71
N THR A 221 -22.55 3.43 22.45
CA THR A 221 -22.36 4.64 23.27
C THR A 221 -21.58 4.23 24.52
N PRO A 222 -20.51 4.94 24.92
CA PRO A 222 -19.84 4.64 26.18
C PRO A 222 -20.70 5.20 27.32
N SER A 223 -21.43 4.34 28.05
CA SER A 223 -22.13 4.78 29.26
C SER A 223 -21.16 4.78 30.45
N GLY A 224 -20.75 5.97 30.88
CA GLY A 224 -20.18 6.20 32.20
C GLY A 224 -21.29 6.34 33.25
N GLU A 225 -21.10 5.61 34.34
CA GLU A 225 -21.67 5.73 35.70
C GLU A 225 -23.14 5.38 36.01
N ALA A 226 -23.24 4.17 36.61
CA ALA A 226 -23.75 3.88 37.95
C ALA A 226 -25.26 3.93 38.24
N GLY A 227 -25.77 2.73 38.54
CA GLY A 227 -26.74 2.53 39.62
C GLY A 227 -28.06 1.89 39.19
N SER A 228 -28.25 0.61 39.49
CA SER A 228 -29.13 0.23 40.60
C SER A 228 -29.29 -1.29 40.66
N ARG A 229 -29.30 -1.78 41.90
CA ARG A 229 -29.50 -3.15 42.31
C ARG A 229 -30.92 -3.61 41.97
N THR A 230 -31.06 -4.84 41.47
CA THR A 230 -32.12 -5.71 41.99
C THR A 230 -31.67 -7.16 41.94
N SER A 231 -31.55 -7.74 43.13
CA SER A 231 -31.38 -9.15 43.41
C SER A 231 -32.73 -9.89 43.35
N VAL A 232 -32.60 -11.23 43.28
CA VAL A 232 -33.53 -12.31 43.71
C VAL A 232 -34.29 -13.02 42.58
N ALA A 233 -33.88 -14.28 42.36
CA ALA A 233 -34.70 -15.50 42.50
C ALA A 233 -33.88 -16.71 41.97
N SER A 234 -33.14 -17.43 42.82
CA SER A 234 -33.55 -18.64 43.55
C SER A 234 -33.54 -19.93 42.70
N ASN A 235 -32.60 -20.83 43.01
CA ASN A 235 -32.98 -22.20 43.41
C ASN A 235 -31.88 -22.89 44.26
N PRO A 236 -32.24 -23.84 45.15
CA PRO A 236 -31.48 -24.20 46.34
C PRO A 236 -30.78 -25.57 46.32
N SER A 237 -29.97 -25.79 47.37
CA SER A 237 -29.47 -27.06 47.97
C SER A 237 -28.33 -27.79 47.23
N GLY A 238 -27.30 -28.33 47.89
CA GLY A 238 -26.95 -28.48 49.32
C GLY A 238 -25.46 -28.14 49.58
N ALA A 239 -25.07 -27.67 50.76
CA ALA A 239 -24.71 -28.47 51.97
C ALA A 239 -23.67 -29.55 51.64
N SER A 240 -22.48 -29.65 52.24
CA SER A 240 -21.86 -29.15 53.49
C SER A 240 -20.34 -29.32 53.29
N GLY A 241 -19.44 -28.41 53.70
CA GLY A 241 -19.05 -28.18 55.09
C GLY A 241 -17.55 -28.48 55.26
N THR A 242 -16.79 -27.46 55.68
CA THR A 242 -15.66 -27.49 56.65
C THR A 242 -14.45 -28.41 56.37
N GLU A 243 -13.19 -28.03 56.59
CA GLU A 243 -12.62 -27.08 57.55
C GLU A 243 -11.16 -26.77 57.19
N SER A 244 -10.72 -25.61 57.66
CA SER A 244 -9.35 -25.09 57.68
C SER A 244 -8.44 -25.82 58.67
N HIS A 245 -7.18 -26.07 58.27
CA HIS A 245 -5.99 -25.50 58.90
C HIS A 245 -4.75 -25.68 58.02
#